data_AF-A0A952WZS9-F1
#
_entry.id   AF-A0A952WZS9-F1
#
_cell.length_a   1.000
_cell.length_b   1.000
_cell.length_c   1.000
_cell.angle_alpha   90.00
_cell.angle_beta   90.00
_cell.angle_gamma   90.00
#
_symmetry.space_group_name_H-M   'P 1'
#
loop_
_entity.id
_entity.type
_entity.pdbx_description
1 polymer ?
#
loop_
_entity_poly.entity_id
_entity_poly.type
_entity_poly.pdbx_seq_one_letter_code
_entity_poly.pdbx_strand_id
1 'polypeptide(L)' 'MFYVVCPCCQARIDIPDNAVGPERTDLFNVVRCDDCHITFDYDDEEVIEER' A
#
# COMPACT_ATOMS: atom_id res chain seq x y z
N MET A 1 -5.12 -5.77 -9.31
CA MET A 1 -4.97 -5.81 -7.83
C MET A 1 -3.82 -4.88 -7.48
N PHE A 2 -3.93 -4.10 -6.39
CA PHE A 2 -2.90 -3.12 -6.03
C PHE A 2 -2.14 -3.57 -4.79
N TYR A 3 -0.85 -3.29 -4.74
CA TYR A 3 -0.03 -3.55 -3.56
C TYR A 3 1.09 -2.53 -3.41
N VAL A 4 1.62 -2.44 -2.19
CA VAL A 4 2.84 -1.69 -1.85
C VAL A 4 3.86 -2.64 -1.24
N VAL A 5 5.13 -2.23 -1.23
CA VAL A 5 6.23 -3.01 -0.67
C VAL A 5 6.67 -2.39 0.64
N CYS A 6 6.78 -3.20 1.69
CA CYS A 6 7.27 -2.74 2.97
C CYS A 6 8.71 -2.21 2.85
N PRO A 7 8.99 -0.96 3.27
CA PRO A 7 10.32 -0.38 3.12
C PRO A 7 11.37 -1.07 4.00
N CYS A 8 10.96 -1.78 5.06
CA CYS A 8 11.87 -2.47 5.98
C CYS A 8 12.20 -3.90 5.54
N CYS A 9 11.20 -4.75 5.30
CA CYS A 9 11.40 -6.17 5.04
C CYS A 9 11.07 -6.60 3.60
N GLN A 10 10.66 -5.67 2.74
CA GLN A 10 10.30 -5.92 1.34
C GLN A 10 9.09 -6.87 1.15
N ALA A 11 8.29 -7.07 2.21
CA ALA A 11 7.05 -7.82 2.13
C ALA A 11 6.02 -7.11 1.25
N ARG A 12 5.27 -7.88 0.47
CA ARG A 12 4.11 -7.39 -0.29
C ARG A 12 2.93 -7.17 0.65
N ILE A 13 2.30 -6.01 0.54
CA ILE A 13 1.10 -5.64 1.29
C ILE A 13 0.03 -5.24 0.28
N ASP A 14 -0.99 -6.06 0.13
CA ASP A 14 -2.11 -5.77 -0.76
C ASP A 14 -2.94 -4.61 -0.20
N ILE A 15 -3.32 -3.68 -1.07
CA ILE A 15 -4.16 -2.54 -0.73
C ILE A 15 -5.41 -2.53 -1.61
N PRO A 16 -6.54 -2.04 -1.09
CA PRO A 16 -7.79 -2.07 -1.84
C PRO A 16 -7.80 -1.01 -2.94
N ASP A 17 -8.56 -1.27 -3.99
CA ASP A 17 -8.70 -0.43 -5.18
C ASP A 17 -9.16 1.00 -4.84
N ASN A 18 -9.91 1.14 -3.73
CA ASN A 18 -10.43 2.41 -3.25
C ASN A 18 -9.40 3.22 -2.42
N ALA A 19 -8.20 2.68 -2.21
CA ALA A 19 -7.08 3.36 -1.56
C ALA A 19 -6.08 3.95 -2.55
N VAL A 20 -6.38 3.94 -3.86
CA VAL A 20 -5.49 4.45 -4.92
C VAL A 20 -6.28 5.09 -6.07
N GLY A 21 -5.62 5.95 -6.84
CA GLY A 21 -6.16 6.49 -8.08
C GLY A 21 -7.25 7.58 -7.91
N PRO A 22 -7.89 7.99 -9.02
CA PRO A 22 -8.80 9.14 -9.04
C PRO A 22 -10.10 8.94 -8.26
N GLU A 23 -10.50 7.68 -8.06
CA GLU A 23 -11.71 7.29 -7.32
C GLU A 23 -11.39 6.92 -5.85
N ARG A 24 -10.22 7.32 -5.34
CA ARG A 24 -9.80 7.06 -3.96
C ARG A 24 -10.84 7.58 -2.97
N THR A 25 -11.29 6.70 -2.08
CA THR A 25 -12.18 7.03 -0.95
C THR A 25 -11.55 6.72 0.40
N ASP A 26 -10.54 5.86 0.45
CA ASP A 26 -9.65 5.75 1.59
C ASP A 26 -8.56 6.83 1.48
N LEU A 27 -8.70 7.87 2.30
CA LEU A 27 -7.79 9.02 2.30
C LEU A 27 -6.51 8.78 3.11
N PHE A 28 -6.41 7.65 3.81
CA PHE A 28 -5.25 7.32 4.62
C PHE A 28 -4.37 6.34 3.86
N ASN A 29 -3.30 6.84 3.25
CA ASN A 29 -2.29 6.00 2.60
C ASN A 29 -1.36 5.34 3.63
N VAL A 30 -1.91 4.74 4.68
CA VAL A 30 -1.14 4.17 5.80
C VAL A 30 -1.43 2.69 5.91
N VAL A 31 -0.38 1.88 5.89
CA VAL A 31 -0.47 0.43 6.06
C VAL A 31 0.41 -0.06 7.18
N ARG A 32 0.02 -1.19 7.76
CA ARG A 32 0.84 -1.94 8.70
C ARG A 32 1.37 -3.20 8.02
N CYS A 33 2.67 -3.42 8.10
CA CYS A 33 3.28 -4.65 7.64
C CYS A 33 3.07 -5.76 8.68
N ASP A 34 2.48 -6.89 8.30
CA ASP A 34 2.28 -8.01 9.23
C ASP A 34 3.56 -8.78 9.54
N ASP A 35 4.58 -8.72 8.66
CA ASP A 35 5.84 -9.46 8.82
C ASP A 35 6.81 -8.78 9.80
N CYS A 36 7.03 -7.47 9.67
CA CYS A 36 7.94 -6.72 10.53
C CYS A 36 7.24 -5.74 11.48
N HIS A 37 5.90 -5.71 11.46
CA HIS A 37 5.03 -4.94 12.35
C HIS A 37 5.20 -3.42 12.32
N ILE A 38 5.95 -2.87 11.36
CA ILE A 38 6.04 -1.43 11.19
C ILE A 38 4.78 -0.88 10.51
N THR A 39 4.44 0.35 10.88
CA THR A 39 3.43 1.14 10.18
C THR A 39 4.16 2.19 9.35
N PHE A 40 3.75 2.35 8.11
CA PHE A 40 4.33 3.35 7.21
C PHE A 40 3.26 3.90 6.26
N ASP A 41 3.48 5.11 5.80
CA ASP A 41 2.73 5.75 4.73
C ASP A 41 3.31 5.42 3.35
N TYR A 42 2.47 5.49 2.32
CA TYR A 42 2.89 5.30 0.92
C TYR A 42 2.33 6.38 0.01
N ASP A 43 3.04 6.64 -1.08
CA ASP A 43 2.59 7.53 -2.16
C ASP A 43 2.01 6.73 -3.34
N ASP A 44 1.21 7.40 -4.18
CA ASP A 44 0.64 6.80 -5.40
C ASP A 44 1.72 6.26 -6.34
N GLU A 45 2.91 6.85 -6.32
CA GLU A 45 4.07 6.43 -7.13
C GLU A 45 4.68 5.10 -6.65
N GLU A 46 4.43 4.71 -5.40
CA GLU A 46 4.93 3.46 -4.80
C GLU A 46 3.96 2.28 -4.98
N VAL A 47 2.74 2.57 -5.45
CA VAL A 47 1.70 1.57 -5.72
C VAL A 47 2.03 0.79 -6.98
N ILE A 48 1.97 -0.54 -6.89
CA ILE A 48 2.14 -1.44 -8.02
C ILE A 48 0.79 -2.07 -8.40
N GLU A 49 0.43 -1.94 -9.67
CA GLU A 49 -0.74 -2.59 -10.27
C GLU A 49 -0.34 -3.96 -10.85
N GLU A 50 -0.91 -5.03 -10.30
CA GLU A 50 -0.81 -6.38 -10.87
C GLU A 50 -2.03 -6.63 -11.77
N ARG A 51 -1.75 -6.89 -13.06
CA ARG A 51 -2.72 -7.15 -14.13
C ARG A 51 -2.98 -8.64 -14.35
#